data_AF-A0A2K5IA11-F1
#
_entry.id   AF-A0A2K5IA11-F1
#
_cell.length_a   1.000
_cell.length_b   1.000
_cell.length_c   1.000
_cell.angle_alpha   90.00
_cell.angle_beta   90.00
_cell.angle_gamma   90.00
#
_symmetry.space_group_name_H-M   'P 1'
#
loop_
_entity.id
_entity.type
_entity.pdbx_description
1 polymer ?
#
loop_
_entity_poly.entity_id
_entity_poly.type
_entity_poly.pdbx_seq_one_letter_code
_entity_poly.pdbx_strand_id
1 'polypeptide(L)'
;MACIFPVCYFNSKFYFSETITHFPEVEDGECVFPFHYKNGTYYDCIKSKSRHKWCSLNETYEGYWKYCSAEDFASCVFPFWYRRLIYWDCTDHGESFGKKWCSLTKNFNKDRIWKYCE
;
A
#
# COMPACT_ATOMS: atom_id res chain seq x y z
N MET A 1 0.25 30.04 16.14
CA MET A 1 1.02 28.78 16.09
C MET A 1 2.04 28.83 17.20
N ALA A 2 1.90 27.97 18.21
CA ALA A 2 2.86 27.87 19.31
C ALA A 2 3.29 26.41 19.42
N CYS A 3 4.59 26.17 19.48
CA CYS A 3 5.15 24.83 19.61
C CYS A 3 5.96 24.77 20.91
N ILE A 4 5.65 23.81 21.78
CA ILE A 4 6.40 23.47 22.98
C ILE A 4 6.80 22.02 22.79
N PHE A 5 8.01 21.77 22.31
CA PHE A 5 8.46 20.44 21.89
C PHE A 5 7.97 19.33 22.86
N PRO A 6 7.18 18.34 22.39
CA PRO A 6 6.83 18.02 20.99
C PRO A 6 5.44 18.53 20.53
N VAL A 7 4.77 19.38 21.31
CA VAL A 7 3.39 19.79 21.11
C VAL A 7 3.29 20.98 20.17
N CYS A 8 2.43 20.89 19.17
CA CYS A 8 2.02 22.00 18.30
C CYS A 8 0.56 22.38 18.57
N TYR A 9 0.27 23.68 18.73
CA TYR A 9 -1.09 24.20 18.91
C TYR A 9 -1.67 24.76 17.60
N PHE A 10 -2.72 24.10 17.08
CA PHE A 10 -3.53 24.61 15.96
C PHE A 10 -5.01 24.66 16.37
N ASN A 11 -5.61 25.85 16.37
CA ASN A 11 -7.05 26.09 16.61
C ASN A 11 -7.65 25.27 17.76
N SER A 12 -7.11 25.42 18.98
CA SER A 12 -7.55 24.76 20.22
C SER A 12 -7.48 23.22 20.25
N LYS A 13 -6.86 22.57 19.25
CA LYS A 13 -6.57 21.14 19.27
C LYS A 13 -5.09 20.91 19.62
N PHE A 14 -4.89 19.98 20.55
CA PHE A 14 -3.58 19.56 21.05
C PHE A 14 -3.14 18.31 20.28
N TYR A 15 -1.99 18.36 19.61
CA TYR A 15 -1.38 17.18 18.98
C TYR A 15 -0.19 16.74 19.82
N PHE A 16 -0.22 15.48 20.29
CA PHE A 16 0.82 14.86 21.11
C PHE A 16 1.54 13.78 20.31
N SER A 17 2.87 13.71 20.41
CA SER A 17 3.68 12.61 19.88
C SER A 17 3.55 11.35 20.76
N GLU A 18 3.28 10.22 20.11
CA GLU A 18 3.43 8.82 20.56
C GLU A 18 2.78 8.36 21.89
N THR A 19 2.07 7.21 21.78
CA THR A 19 1.47 6.33 22.81
C THR A 19 0.03 6.63 23.26
N ILE A 20 -0.98 6.11 22.54
CA ILE A 20 -2.35 5.89 23.07
C ILE A 20 -2.89 4.54 22.59
N THR A 21 -3.18 3.68 23.57
CA THR A 21 -3.63 2.29 23.51
C THR A 21 -5.16 2.14 23.38
N HIS A 22 -5.82 2.94 22.54
CA HIS A 22 -7.24 2.74 22.23
C HIS A 22 -7.55 3.39 20.88
N PHE A 23 -7.59 2.60 19.81
CA PHE A 23 -7.80 3.09 18.45
C PHE A 23 -9.31 3.27 18.20
N PRO A 24 -9.81 4.49 17.97
CA PRO A 24 -11.16 4.72 17.45
C PRO A 24 -11.26 4.10 16.05
N GLU A 25 -12.47 3.72 15.62
CA GLU A 25 -12.72 3.07 14.33
C GLU A 25 -11.84 3.65 13.20
N VAL A 26 -10.98 2.79 12.63
CA VAL A 26 -9.95 3.17 11.65
C VAL A 26 -10.56 3.37 10.27
N GLU A 27 -11.32 4.45 10.11
CA GLU A 27 -11.78 4.89 8.78
C GLU A 27 -10.64 5.54 7.96
N ASP A 28 -9.54 5.96 8.60
CA ASP A 28 -8.46 6.73 7.97
C ASP A 28 -7.10 5.99 7.92
N GLY A 29 -7.10 4.68 8.14
CA GLY A 29 -5.88 3.89 8.03
C GLY A 29 -5.51 3.63 6.58
N GLU A 30 -4.25 3.83 6.20
CA GLU A 30 -3.73 3.49 4.87
C GLU A 30 -3.31 2.02 4.78
N CYS A 31 -3.53 1.40 3.61
CA CYS A 31 -3.04 0.06 3.34
C CYS A 31 -1.51 0.04 3.32
N VAL A 32 -0.92 -0.91 4.03
CA VAL A 32 0.53 -1.13 4.01
C VAL A 32 0.86 -2.26 3.06
N PHE A 33 1.78 -2.01 2.13
CA PHE A 33 2.31 -3.01 1.20
C PHE A 33 3.84 -3.08 1.27
N PRO A 34 4.44 -4.28 1.31
CA PRO A 34 3.77 -5.57 1.46
C PRO A 34 3.23 -5.80 2.88
N PHE A 35 2.20 -6.65 3.00
CA PHE A 35 1.75 -7.16 4.30
C PHE A 35 1.70 -8.69 4.33
N HIS A 36 1.92 -9.25 5.52
CA HIS A 36 1.89 -10.68 5.79
C HIS A 36 0.54 -11.07 6.36
N TYR A 37 -0.09 -12.05 5.73
CA TYR A 37 -1.33 -12.64 6.21
C TYR A 37 -1.31 -14.16 5.98
N LYS A 38 -1.48 -14.91 7.07
CA LYS A 38 -1.31 -16.38 7.10
C LYS A 38 0.09 -16.75 6.60
N ASN A 39 0.18 -17.62 5.59
CA ASN A 39 1.44 -18.08 5.00
C ASN A 39 1.74 -17.37 3.66
N GLY A 40 1.27 -16.14 3.50
CA GLY A 40 1.39 -15.35 2.28
C GLY A 40 1.85 -13.92 2.55
N THR A 41 2.50 -13.32 1.54
CA THR A 41 2.87 -11.90 1.50
C THR A 41 2.14 -11.26 0.34
N TYR A 42 1.48 -10.14 0.61
CA TYR A 42 0.56 -9.51 -0.32
C TYR A 42 0.96 -8.07 -0.59
N TYR A 43 0.89 -7.69 -1.85
CA TYR A 43 1.35 -6.41 -2.37
C TYR A 43 0.20 -5.59 -2.95
N ASP A 44 -1.03 -6.06 -2.79
CA ASP A 44 -2.26 -5.40 -3.22
C ASP A 44 -3.42 -5.89 -2.36
N CYS A 45 -4.57 -5.23 -2.46
CA CYS A 45 -5.81 -5.62 -1.85
C CYS A 45 -6.24 -7.03 -2.25
N ILE A 46 -6.44 -7.89 -1.25
CA ILE A 46 -6.72 -9.30 -1.48
C ILE A 46 -8.18 -9.66 -1.30
N LYS A 47 -8.62 -10.66 -2.06
CA LYS A 47 -9.93 -11.29 -1.89
C LYS A 47 -9.74 -12.62 -1.17
N SER A 48 -10.26 -12.73 0.05
CA SER A 48 -10.24 -14.01 0.79
C SER A 48 -11.56 -14.77 0.61
N LYS A 49 -12.53 -14.56 1.50
CA LYS A 49 -13.87 -15.19 1.44
C LYS A 49 -15.02 -14.17 1.35
N SER A 50 -14.70 -12.88 1.47
CA SER A 50 -15.68 -11.80 1.39
C SER A 50 -15.99 -11.42 -0.06
N ARG A 51 -17.11 -10.73 -0.26
CA ARG A 51 -17.44 -10.05 -1.52
C ARG A 51 -16.47 -8.90 -1.79
N HIS A 52 -15.99 -8.23 -0.74
CA HIS A 52 -15.10 -7.07 -0.83
C HIS A 52 -13.63 -7.48 -0.64
N LYS A 53 -12.74 -6.79 -1.37
CA LYS A 53 -11.30 -6.90 -1.17
C LYS A 53 -10.90 -6.11 0.07
N TRP A 54 -9.79 -6.47 0.70
CA TRP A 54 -9.32 -5.85 1.92
C TRP A 54 -7.78 -5.80 1.96
N CYS A 55 -7.25 -4.93 2.82
CA CYS A 55 -5.81 -4.79 3.06
C CYS A 55 -5.52 -4.70 4.56
N SER A 56 -4.28 -5.01 4.92
CA SER A 56 -3.76 -4.76 6.26
C SER A 56 -3.30 -3.31 6.39
N LEU A 57 -3.44 -2.74 7.59
CA LEU A 57 -2.95 -1.40 7.91
C LEU A 57 -1.55 -1.43 8.54
N ASN A 58 -0.97 -2.62 8.67
CA ASN A 58 0.37 -2.86 9.15
C ASN A 58 0.99 -4.07 8.42
N GLU A 59 2.31 -4.21 8.52
CA GLU A 59 3.06 -5.30 7.87
C GLU A 59 2.68 -6.68 8.42
N THR A 60 2.52 -6.81 9.74
CA THR A 60 2.09 -8.03 10.41
C THR A 60 0.62 -7.89 10.78
N TYR A 61 -0.30 -8.46 10.00
CA TYR A 61 -1.76 -8.39 10.24
C TYR A 61 -2.14 -8.68 11.72
N GLU A 62 -2.20 -7.64 12.55
CA GLU A 62 -2.37 -7.72 14.02
C GLU A 62 -3.75 -7.17 14.44
N GLY A 63 -4.74 -7.35 13.58
CA GLY A 63 -6.12 -6.91 13.82
C GLY A 63 -6.47 -5.55 13.19
N TYR A 64 -5.51 -4.85 12.59
CA TYR A 64 -5.75 -3.60 11.87
C TYR A 64 -5.87 -3.87 10.37
N TRP A 65 -7.10 -3.81 9.85
CA TRP A 65 -7.42 -4.03 8.43
C TRP A 65 -8.65 -3.22 8.03
N LYS A 66 -8.79 -2.95 6.73
CA LYS A 66 -9.99 -2.32 6.18
C LYS A 66 -10.39 -2.92 4.83
N TYR A 67 -11.64 -2.68 4.43
CA TYR A 67 -12.06 -2.95 3.06
C TYR A 67 -11.46 -1.91 2.11
N CYS A 68 -11.00 -2.37 0.95
CA CYS A 68 -10.39 -1.48 -0.02
C CYS A 68 -11.45 -0.71 -0.81
N SER A 69 -11.25 0.60 -0.90
CA SER A 69 -11.82 1.50 -1.88
C SER A 69 -10.97 1.54 -3.15
N ALA A 70 -11.31 2.39 -4.13
CA ALA A 70 -10.54 2.54 -5.36
C ALA A 70 -9.12 3.09 -5.12
N GLU A 71 -8.93 3.86 -4.05
CA GLU A 71 -7.66 4.53 -3.72
C GLU A 71 -6.69 3.62 -2.96
N ASP A 72 -7.18 2.50 -2.45
CA ASP A 72 -6.44 1.57 -1.59
C ASP A 72 -5.63 0.52 -2.36
N PHE A 73 -5.85 0.41 -3.67
CA PHE A 73 -5.13 -0.53 -4.51
C PHE A 73 -3.67 -0.12 -4.65
N ALA A 74 -2.78 -1.11 -4.62
CA ALA A 74 -1.36 -0.84 -4.65
C ALA A 74 -0.96 -0.08 -5.91
N SER A 75 -0.23 1.01 -5.74
CA SER A 75 0.28 1.80 -6.85
C SER A 75 1.52 1.16 -7.48
N CYS A 76 1.71 1.44 -8.77
CA CYS A 76 2.94 1.07 -9.47
C CYS A 76 4.16 1.70 -8.78
N VAL A 77 5.25 0.94 -8.67
CA VAL A 77 6.52 1.47 -8.17
C VAL A 77 7.35 1.93 -9.34
N PHE A 78 7.68 3.22 -9.37
CA PHE A 78 8.55 3.80 -10.38
C PHE A 78 9.83 4.41 -9.75
N PRO A 79 10.99 4.28 -10.41
CA PRO A 79 11.24 3.40 -11.55
C PRO A 79 11.34 1.92 -11.14
N PHE A 80 10.96 1.00 -12.03
CA PHE A 80 11.16 -0.43 -11.83
C PHE A 80 12.06 -1.08 -12.88
N TRP A 81 12.75 -2.14 -12.48
CA TRP A 81 13.71 -2.86 -13.31
C TRP A 81 13.05 -4.11 -13.92
N TYR A 82 13.01 -4.17 -15.25
CA TYR A 82 12.56 -5.36 -15.98
C TYR A 82 13.54 -5.71 -17.09
N ARG A 83 14.00 -6.96 -17.09
CA ARG A 83 15.12 -7.46 -17.90
C ARG A 83 16.33 -6.54 -17.75
N ARG A 84 16.81 -5.91 -18.83
CA ARG A 84 17.96 -5.00 -18.84
C ARG A 84 17.54 -3.52 -18.97
N LEU A 85 16.27 -3.21 -18.69
CA LEU A 85 15.69 -1.88 -18.87
C LEU A 85 15.07 -1.36 -17.57
N ILE A 86 15.00 -0.03 -17.47
CA ILE A 86 14.38 0.70 -16.37
C ILE A 86 13.14 1.39 -16.92
N TYR A 87 11.99 1.17 -16.28
CA TYR A 87 10.70 1.70 -16.67
C TYR A 87 10.23 2.77 -15.69
N TRP A 88 9.73 3.88 -16.23
CA TRP A 88 9.19 5.03 -15.50
C TRP A 88 7.67 5.18 -15.67
N ASP A 89 7.08 4.34 -16.50
CA ASP A 89 5.66 4.28 -16.79
C ASP A 89 5.29 2.82 -17.11
N CYS A 90 4.00 2.55 -17.23
CA CYS A 90 3.46 1.27 -17.64
C CYS A 90 3.98 0.86 -19.03
N THR A 91 4.31 -0.41 -19.18
CA THR A 91 4.84 -0.99 -20.42
C THR A 91 4.01 -2.18 -20.86
N ASP A 92 3.90 -2.42 -22.15
CA ASP A 92 3.35 -3.64 -22.74
C ASP A 92 4.45 -4.66 -23.09
N HIS A 93 5.71 -4.38 -22.73
CA HIS A 93 6.84 -5.23 -23.11
C HIS A 93 6.68 -6.63 -22.50
N GLY A 94 6.65 -7.63 -23.38
CA GLY A 94 6.50 -9.03 -22.99
C GLY A 94 5.06 -9.48 -22.81
N GLU A 95 4.07 -8.61 -23.04
CA GLU A 95 2.64 -8.94 -23.03
C GLU A 95 2.12 -9.16 -24.45
N SER A 96 1.46 -10.29 -24.68
CA SER A 96 1.03 -10.73 -26.02
C SER A 96 -0.14 -9.91 -26.57
N PHE A 97 -0.98 -9.36 -25.69
CA PHE A 97 -2.19 -8.64 -26.08
C PHE A 97 -2.04 -7.12 -26.05
N GLY A 98 -0.80 -6.60 -25.89
CA GLY A 98 -0.52 -5.17 -25.82
C GLY A 98 -1.07 -4.47 -24.57
N LYS A 99 -1.51 -5.23 -23.55
CA LYS A 99 -1.97 -4.66 -22.29
C LYS A 99 -0.78 -4.12 -21.52
N LYS A 100 -0.87 -2.85 -21.10
CA LYS A 100 0.16 -2.21 -20.29
C LYS A 100 0.12 -2.74 -18.86
N TRP A 101 1.29 -2.94 -18.29
CA TRP A 101 1.51 -3.41 -16.92
C TRP A 101 2.64 -2.63 -16.26
N CYS A 102 2.67 -2.67 -14.94
CA CYS A 102 3.73 -2.07 -14.12
C CYS A 102 4.12 -3.01 -12.97
N SER A 103 5.33 -2.84 -12.43
CA SER A 103 5.72 -3.58 -11.23
C SER A 103 5.21 -2.89 -9.96
N LEU A 104 4.87 -3.69 -8.95
CA LEU A 104 4.58 -3.22 -7.59
C LEU A 104 5.84 -3.23 -6.70
N THR A 105 7.00 -3.47 -7.29
CA THR A 105 8.29 -3.54 -6.61
C THR A 105 9.35 -2.85 -7.45
N LYS A 106 10.44 -2.42 -6.81
CA LYS A 106 11.56 -1.80 -7.53
C LYS A 106 12.24 -2.78 -8.50
N ASN A 107 12.31 -4.07 -8.17
CA ASN A 107 13.03 -5.08 -8.95
C ASN A 107 12.11 -6.22 -9.40
N PHE A 108 11.39 -6.00 -10.50
CA PHE A 108 10.53 -7.03 -11.09
C PHE A 108 11.29 -8.32 -11.40
N ASN A 109 12.55 -8.26 -11.84
CA ASN A 109 13.31 -9.46 -12.19
C ASN A 109 13.48 -10.43 -11.01
N LYS A 110 13.57 -9.89 -9.80
CA LYS A 110 13.66 -10.68 -8.57
C LYS A 110 12.28 -11.08 -8.07
N ASP A 111 11.40 -10.09 -7.94
CA ASP A 111 10.18 -10.24 -7.16
C ASP A 111 9.03 -10.79 -8.02
N ARG A 112 9.00 -10.42 -9.31
CA ARG A 112 7.98 -10.80 -10.31
C ARG A 112 6.56 -10.43 -9.88
N ILE A 113 6.43 -9.31 -9.18
CA ILE A 113 5.14 -8.77 -8.71
C ILE A 113 4.77 -7.57 -9.57
N TRP A 114 3.55 -7.60 -10.09
CA TRP A 114 3.07 -6.65 -11.07
C TRP A 114 1.54 -6.62 -11.10
N LYS A 115 1.00 -5.57 -11.73
CA LYS A 115 -0.41 -5.47 -12.09
C LYS A 115 -0.57 -4.87 -13.47
N TYR A 116 -1.72 -5.09 -14.09
CA TYR A 116 -2.11 -4.31 -15.26
C TYR A 116 -2.39 -2.88 -14.83
N CYS A 117 -2.04 -1.94 -15.70
CA CYS A 117 -2.44 -0.56 -15.54
C CYS A 117 -3.89 -0.38 -16.00
N GLU A 118 -4.58 0.59 -15.38
CA GLU A 118 -5.92 1.01 -15.78
C GLU A 118 -5.87 1.95 -17.00
#